data_AF-A0A2V9D431-F1
#
_entry.id   AF-A0A2V9D431-F1
#
_cell.length_a   1.000
_cell.length_b   1.000
_cell.length_c   1.000
_cell.angle_alpha   90.00
_cell.angle_beta   90.00
_cell.angle_gamma   90.00
#
_symmetry.space_group_name_H-M   'P 1'
#
loop_
_entity.id
_entity.type
_entity.pdbx_description
1 polymer ?
#
loop_
_entity_poly.entity_id
_entity_poly.type
_entity_poly.pdbx_seq_one_letter_code
_entity_poly.pdbx_strand_id
1 'polypeptide(L)'
;MSINSMANAAIGRRPDYEPLQGVPKSLREISKAASGASAPENQVTSALNVIVAYIPTEILTLYVAVLAVLGNAKGLTVRPTMGTVITFWSFFLATPATVWILYAVKLKTDNKSLPLTPVKWPIWEMVAGTVGYAAWAMALPDNPFIDAAWYSSGLAGVIVLVSSTFLGLIAPLFQQPLTP
;
A
#
# COMPACT_ATOMS: atom_id res chain seq x y z
N MET A 1 2.47 -6.50 2.24
CA MET A 1 3.16 -5.93 3.41
C MET A 1 2.16 -4.98 4.07
N SER A 2 2.31 -4.75 5.37
CA SER A 2 1.27 -4.11 6.18
C SER A 2 1.28 -2.58 6.01
N ILE A 3 0.16 -1.86 6.19
CA ILE A 3 0.22 -0.38 6.30
C ILE A 3 1.21 0.05 7.41
N ASN A 4 1.39 -0.80 8.42
CA ASN A 4 2.40 -0.63 9.45
C ASN A 4 3.84 -0.54 8.90
N SER A 5 4.19 -1.34 7.88
CA SER A 5 5.53 -1.31 7.29
C SER A 5 5.75 -0.06 6.43
N MET A 6 4.73 0.40 5.70
CA MET A 6 4.78 1.69 5.00
C MET A 6 4.99 2.84 5.99
N ALA A 7 4.26 2.86 7.10
CA ALA A 7 4.45 3.85 8.15
C ALA A 7 5.87 3.80 8.76
N ASN A 8 6.45 2.60 8.94
CA ASN A 8 7.84 2.45 9.39
C ASN A 8 8.84 3.02 8.38
N ALA A 9 8.68 2.70 7.10
CA ALA A 9 9.56 3.21 6.04
C ALA A 9 9.51 4.74 5.96
N ALA A 10 8.34 5.35 6.12
CA ALA A 10 8.19 6.80 6.20
C ALA A 10 8.91 7.42 7.39
N ILE A 11 8.78 6.81 8.58
CA ILE A 11 9.44 7.28 9.81
C ILE A 11 10.96 7.23 9.68
N GLY A 12 11.50 6.15 9.10
CA GLY A 12 12.93 5.99 8.90
C GLY A 12 13.57 7.06 8.00
N ARG A 13 12.77 7.83 7.25
CA ARG A 13 13.25 8.94 6.40
C ARG A 13 13.24 10.30 7.09
N ARG A 14 12.72 10.40 8.32
CA ARG A 14 12.72 11.66 9.07
C ARG A 14 14.13 11.96 9.61
N PRO A 15 14.65 13.18 9.43
CA PRO A 15 15.98 13.55 9.93
C PRO A 15 16.06 13.62 11.47
N ASP A 16 14.92 13.78 12.15
CA ASP A 16 14.83 13.83 13.61
C ASP A 16 14.52 12.47 14.24
N TYR A 17 14.62 11.40 13.46
CA TYR A 17 14.37 10.03 13.89
C TYR A 17 15.64 9.19 13.75
N GLU A 18 16.32 8.93 14.86
CA GLU A 18 17.37 7.91 14.89
C GLU A 18 16.70 6.55 15.10
N PRO A 19 16.76 5.63 14.13
CA PRO A 19 16.24 4.28 14.33
C PRO A 19 16.96 3.61 15.50
N LEU A 20 16.19 2.96 16.39
CA LEU A 20 16.68 2.22 17.56
C LEU A 20 17.75 1.14 17.24
N GLN A 21 17.91 0.76 15.96
CA GLN A 21 18.87 -0.24 15.49
C GLN A 21 19.90 0.31 14.49
N GLY A 22 20.03 1.63 14.39
CA GLY A 22 20.89 2.26 13.40
C GLY A 22 20.28 2.32 12.00
N VAL A 23 20.91 3.13 11.18
CA VAL A 23 20.48 3.58 9.85
C VAL A 23 20.78 2.48 8.81
N PRO A 24 19.76 1.90 8.10
CA PRO A 24 19.99 0.90 7.05
C PRO A 24 20.94 1.38 5.94
N LYS A 25 22.04 0.65 5.71
CA LYS A 25 23.09 0.99 4.74
C LYS A 25 22.97 0.25 3.40
N SER A 26 22.05 -0.70 3.29
CA SER A 26 21.89 -1.53 2.08
C SER A 26 20.42 -1.78 1.73
N LEU A 27 20.11 -2.04 0.45
CA LEU A 27 18.76 -2.45 0.01
C LEU A 27 18.25 -3.67 0.77
N ARG A 28 19.16 -4.56 1.17
CA ARG A 28 18.87 -5.74 1.99
C ARG A 28 18.46 -5.37 3.43
N GLU A 29 19.06 -4.34 4.01
CA GLU A 29 18.64 -3.84 5.32
C GLU A 29 17.32 -3.09 5.25
N ILE A 30 17.05 -2.37 4.14
CA ILE A 30 15.75 -1.74 3.86
C ILE A 30 14.67 -2.81 3.71
N SER A 31 14.91 -3.86 2.92
CA SER A 31 13.95 -4.96 2.75
C SER A 31 13.70 -5.68 4.07
N LYS A 32 14.74 -5.93 4.88
CA LYS A 32 14.62 -6.53 6.23
C LYS A 32 13.82 -5.64 7.20
N ALA A 33 14.07 -4.33 7.22
CA ALA A 33 13.35 -3.39 8.07
C ALA A 33 11.87 -3.23 7.65
N ALA A 34 11.60 -3.27 6.34
CA ALA A 34 10.25 -3.19 5.81
C ALA A 34 9.46 -4.50 6.00
N SER A 35 10.09 -5.66 5.79
CA SER A 35 9.43 -6.97 5.83
C SER A 35 9.39 -7.64 7.20
N GLY A 36 10.29 -7.26 8.13
CA GLY A 36 10.42 -7.90 9.44
C GLY A 36 10.94 -9.35 9.40
N ALA A 37 11.34 -9.86 8.22
CA ALA A 37 11.71 -11.26 8.02
C ALA A 37 13.19 -11.44 7.63
N SER A 38 13.80 -12.51 8.13
CA SER A 38 15.20 -12.89 7.88
C SER A 38 15.28 -14.07 6.91
N ALA A 39 14.85 -13.90 5.66
CA ALA A 39 14.96 -14.96 4.65
C ALA A 39 16.15 -14.72 3.70
N PRO A 40 16.82 -15.77 3.19
CA PRO A 40 17.82 -15.63 2.14
C PRO A 40 17.12 -15.17 0.84
N GLU A 41 17.43 -13.97 0.38
CA GLU A 41 16.81 -13.33 -0.78
C GLU A 41 17.72 -13.41 -2.00
N ASN A 42 17.23 -14.02 -3.09
CA ASN A 42 17.78 -13.78 -4.43
C ASN A 42 17.28 -12.42 -4.94
N GLN A 43 18.00 -11.74 -5.85
CA GLN A 43 17.62 -10.39 -6.35
C GLN A 43 16.19 -10.32 -6.89
N VAL A 44 15.72 -11.40 -7.53
CA VAL A 44 14.33 -11.53 -8.01
C VAL A 44 13.33 -11.56 -6.86
N THR A 45 13.64 -12.27 -5.77
CA THR A 45 12.84 -12.30 -4.54
C THR A 45 12.79 -10.92 -3.90
N SER A 46 13.90 -10.17 -3.92
CA SER A 46 13.96 -8.81 -3.39
C SER A 46 13.07 -7.85 -4.21
N ALA A 47 13.09 -7.91 -5.54
CA ALA A 47 12.22 -7.11 -6.40
C ALA A 47 10.73 -7.41 -6.17
N LEU A 48 10.35 -8.69 -6.06
CA LEU A 48 8.99 -9.11 -5.71
C LEU A 48 8.59 -8.63 -4.31
N ASN A 49 9.52 -8.65 -3.35
CA ASN A 49 9.25 -8.17 -1.99
C ASN A 49 9.07 -6.65 -1.92
N VAL A 50 9.76 -5.88 -2.78
CA VAL A 50 9.52 -4.43 -2.94
C VAL A 50 8.14 -4.16 -3.54
N ILE A 51 7.70 -4.96 -4.52
CA ILE A 51 6.35 -4.84 -5.10
C ILE A 51 5.27 -5.08 -4.05
N VAL A 52 5.42 -6.17 -3.29
CA VAL A 52 4.46 -6.55 -2.24
C VAL A 52 4.52 -5.58 -1.04
N ALA A 53 5.58 -4.76 -0.94
CA ALA A 53 5.77 -3.76 0.10
C ALA A 53 4.67 -2.68 0.12
N TYR A 54 4.10 -2.36 -1.04
CA TYR A 54 3.18 -1.24 -1.21
C TYR A 54 1.71 -1.65 -1.36
N ILE A 55 1.40 -2.95 -1.23
CA ILE A 55 0.02 -3.43 -1.26
C ILE A 55 -0.58 -3.22 0.14
N PRO A 56 -1.61 -2.37 0.33
CA PRO A 56 -2.24 -2.14 1.63
C PRO A 56 -3.14 -3.32 1.98
N THR A 57 -2.53 -4.44 2.39
CA THR A 57 -3.21 -5.72 2.57
C THR A 57 -4.36 -5.65 3.56
N GLU A 58 -4.25 -4.87 4.63
CA GLU A 58 -5.31 -4.71 5.63
C GLU A 58 -6.55 -4.05 5.03
N ILE A 59 -6.36 -2.99 4.25
CA ILE A 59 -7.45 -2.31 3.56
C ILE A 59 -8.07 -3.22 2.50
N LEU A 60 -7.25 -3.95 1.74
CA LEU A 60 -7.74 -4.90 0.75
C LEU A 60 -8.55 -6.03 1.40
N THR A 61 -8.10 -6.58 2.53
CA THR A 61 -8.83 -7.63 3.25
C THR A 61 -10.16 -7.14 3.77
N LEU A 62 -10.21 -5.92 4.33
CA LEU A 62 -11.46 -5.33 4.80
C LEU A 62 -12.39 -5.00 3.63
N TYR A 63 -11.85 -4.53 2.51
CA TYR A 63 -12.60 -4.30 1.27
C TYR A 63 -13.26 -5.59 0.76
N VAL A 64 -12.50 -6.68 0.64
CA VAL A 64 -13.02 -7.99 0.20
C VAL A 64 -14.07 -8.52 1.18
N ALA A 65 -13.88 -8.34 2.49
CA ALA A 65 -14.88 -8.72 3.48
C ALA A 65 -16.20 -7.96 3.30
N VAL A 66 -16.13 -6.65 3.03
CA VAL A 66 -17.33 -5.84 2.73
C VAL A 66 -17.98 -6.27 1.42
N LEU A 67 -17.19 -6.55 0.38
CA LEU A 67 -17.73 -7.09 -0.88
C LEU A 67 -18.46 -8.42 -0.66
N ALA A 68 -17.91 -9.33 0.14
CA ALA A 68 -18.56 -10.60 0.46
C ALA A 68 -19.91 -10.39 1.18
N VAL A 69 -19.99 -9.44 2.12
CA VAL A 69 -21.26 -9.08 2.78
C VAL A 69 -22.27 -8.51 1.77
N LEU A 70 -21.83 -7.63 0.87
CA LEU A 70 -22.69 -7.03 -0.15
C LEU A 70 -23.15 -8.05 -1.20
N GLY A 71 -22.30 -9.00 -1.58
CA GLY A 71 -22.61 -10.06 -2.55
C GLY A 71 -23.59 -11.09 -2.01
N ASN A 72 -23.47 -11.47 -0.73
CA ASN A 72 -24.42 -12.39 -0.09
C ASN A 72 -25.84 -11.82 0.06
N ALA A 73 -25.99 -10.49 0.08
CA ALA A 73 -27.28 -9.82 0.24
C ALA A 73 -28.17 -9.86 -1.01
N LYS A 74 -27.61 -10.17 -2.19
CA LYS A 74 -28.35 -10.19 -3.46
C LYS A 74 -28.10 -11.52 -4.15
N GLY A 75 -28.98 -12.49 -3.89
CA GLY A 75 -28.96 -13.77 -4.60
C GLY A 75 -28.75 -13.56 -6.11
N LEU A 76 -27.58 -13.98 -6.60
CA LEU A 76 -27.21 -14.21 -8.00
C LEU A 76 -27.23 -13.03 -9.00
N THR A 77 -27.43 -11.78 -8.60
CA THR A 77 -27.26 -10.67 -9.57
C THR A 77 -25.82 -10.21 -9.65
N VAL A 78 -25.11 -10.67 -10.69
CA VAL A 78 -23.71 -10.39 -11.07
C VAL A 78 -23.44 -8.91 -11.42
N ARG A 79 -24.42 -8.00 -11.26
CA ARG A 79 -24.27 -6.60 -11.65
C ARG A 79 -23.64 -5.75 -10.54
N PRO A 80 -22.72 -4.83 -10.88
CA PRO A 80 -22.24 -3.81 -9.96
C PRO A 80 -23.42 -3.08 -9.32
N THR A 81 -23.38 -2.95 -8.01
CA THR A 81 -24.40 -2.20 -7.29
C THR A 81 -23.84 -0.85 -6.90
N MET A 82 -24.68 0.15 -6.66
CA MET A 82 -24.20 1.41 -6.07
C MET A 82 -23.42 1.17 -4.77
N GLY A 83 -23.76 0.11 -4.02
CA GLY A 83 -22.98 -0.32 -2.86
C GLY A 83 -21.53 -0.65 -3.18
N THR A 84 -21.26 -1.46 -4.22
CA THR A 84 -19.88 -1.84 -4.58
C THR A 84 -19.06 -0.66 -5.09
N VAL A 85 -19.69 0.27 -5.82
CA VAL A 85 -19.06 1.52 -6.28
C VAL A 85 -18.71 2.42 -5.09
N ILE A 86 -19.66 2.64 -4.18
CA ILE A 86 -19.43 3.44 -2.96
C ILE A 86 -18.32 2.81 -2.14
N THR A 87 -18.37 1.50 -1.89
CA THR A 87 -17.33 0.77 -1.17
C THR A 87 -15.97 0.97 -1.81
N PHE A 88 -15.83 0.81 -3.13
CA PHE A 88 -14.56 1.01 -3.82
C PHE A 88 -13.97 2.40 -3.56
N TRP A 89 -14.76 3.45 -3.73
CA TRP A 89 -14.30 4.83 -3.53
C TRP A 89 -14.07 5.17 -2.05
N SER A 90 -14.86 4.63 -1.13
CA SER A 90 -14.65 4.78 0.30
C SER A 90 -13.29 4.22 0.71
N PHE A 91 -12.94 3.01 0.28
CA PHE A 91 -11.64 2.41 0.58
C PHE A 91 -10.49 3.06 -0.18
N PHE A 92 -10.73 3.56 -1.40
CA PHE A 92 -9.76 4.36 -2.15
C PHE A 92 -9.35 5.61 -1.36
N LEU A 93 -10.32 6.36 -0.82
CA LEU A 93 -10.07 7.56 0.00
C LEU A 93 -9.57 7.22 1.41
N ALA A 94 -10.00 6.09 1.97
CA ALA A 94 -9.55 5.64 3.29
C ALA A 94 -8.07 5.23 3.28
N THR A 95 -7.57 4.63 2.19
CA THR A 95 -6.19 4.15 2.09
C THR A 95 -5.13 5.21 2.45
N PRO A 96 -5.08 6.40 1.81
CA PRO A 96 -4.09 7.41 2.16
C PRO A 96 -4.32 7.96 3.58
N ALA A 97 -5.57 8.05 4.04
CA ALA A 97 -5.90 8.47 5.40
C ALA A 97 -5.37 7.48 6.45
N THR A 98 -5.52 6.16 6.23
CA THR A 98 -5.01 5.14 7.14
C THR A 98 -3.49 5.12 7.19
N VAL A 99 -2.81 5.28 6.04
CA VAL A 99 -1.35 5.43 5.99
C VAL A 99 -0.91 6.63 6.83
N TRP A 100 -1.54 7.78 6.65
CA TRP A 100 -1.22 9.00 7.41
C TRP A 100 -1.51 8.83 8.91
N ILE A 101 -2.64 8.23 9.29
CA ILE A 101 -3.01 8.00 10.68
C ILE A 101 -1.99 7.08 11.37
N LEU A 102 -1.62 5.95 10.75
CA LEU A 102 -0.63 5.04 11.36
C LEU A 102 0.75 5.71 11.49
N TYR A 103 1.15 6.49 10.49
CA TYR A 103 2.36 7.31 10.58
C TYR A 103 2.29 8.30 11.76
N ALA A 104 1.19 9.05 11.89
CA ALA A 104 1.00 10.01 12.97
C ALA A 104 0.95 9.35 14.37
N VAL A 105 0.29 8.19 14.50
CA VAL A 105 0.23 7.42 15.74
C VAL A 105 1.61 7.02 16.21
N LYS A 106 2.46 6.51 15.30
CA LYS A 106 3.83 6.12 15.66
C LYS A 106 4.71 7.30 16.08
N LEU A 107 4.57 8.44 15.41
CA LEU A 107 5.26 9.65 15.84
C LEU A 107 4.82 10.07 17.25
N LYS A 108 3.53 9.93 17.55
CA LYS A 108 3.00 10.20 18.89
C LYS A 108 3.51 9.21 19.93
N THR A 109 3.62 7.90 19.62
CA THR A 109 4.17 6.91 20.55
C THR A 109 5.64 7.17 20.87
N ASP A 110 6.37 7.73 19.91
CA ASP A 110 7.79 8.06 20.05
C ASP A 110 8.02 9.47 20.61
N ASN A 111 6.97 10.12 21.13
CA ASN A 111 6.97 11.50 21.66
C ASN A 111 7.50 12.55 20.67
N LYS A 112 7.35 12.31 19.37
CA LYS A 112 7.72 13.25 18.30
C LYS A 112 6.55 14.15 17.93
N SER A 113 6.87 15.31 17.33
CA SER A 113 5.87 16.23 16.83
C SER A 113 5.03 15.62 15.70
N LEU A 114 3.71 15.85 15.77
CA LEU A 114 2.78 15.43 14.74
C LEU A 114 3.08 16.15 13.41
N PRO A 115 2.91 15.47 12.27
CA PRO A 115 3.18 16.03 10.95
C PRO A 115 1.99 16.89 10.51
N LEU A 116 1.83 18.08 11.11
CA LEU A 116 0.72 18.99 10.79
C LEU A 116 0.91 19.71 9.44
N THR A 117 2.15 19.80 8.94
CA THR A 117 2.44 20.40 7.64
C THR A 117 2.49 19.34 6.55
N PRO A 118 1.90 19.57 5.36
CA PRO A 118 1.89 18.61 4.25
C PRO A 118 3.30 18.16 3.81
N VAL A 119 4.31 19.01 3.96
CA VAL A 119 5.71 18.70 3.64
C VAL A 119 6.26 17.53 4.48
N LYS A 120 5.72 17.31 5.68
CA LYS A 120 6.13 16.22 6.59
C LYS A 120 5.31 14.94 6.41
N TRP A 121 4.37 14.92 5.47
CA TRP A 121 3.49 13.79 5.26
C TRP A 121 4.22 12.68 4.48
N PRO A 122 3.83 11.41 4.69
CA PRO A 122 4.35 10.28 3.93
C PRO A 122 3.68 10.20 2.56
N ILE A 123 3.80 11.27 1.75
CA ILE A 123 3.06 11.42 0.48
C ILE A 123 3.33 10.24 -0.45
N TRP A 124 4.58 9.77 -0.52
CA TRP A 124 4.96 8.62 -1.32
C TRP A 124 4.16 7.36 -0.93
N GLU A 125 4.15 6.99 0.34
CA GLU A 125 3.43 5.81 0.83
C GLU A 125 1.92 5.96 0.67
N MET A 126 1.39 7.16 0.87
CA MET A 126 -0.03 7.45 0.64
C MET A 126 -0.40 7.21 -0.83
N VAL A 127 0.40 7.73 -1.78
CA VAL A 127 0.17 7.53 -3.22
C VAL A 127 0.40 6.08 -3.63
N ALA A 128 1.52 5.49 -3.23
CA ALA A 128 1.88 4.11 -3.56
C ALA A 128 0.84 3.11 -3.03
N GLY A 129 0.40 3.28 -1.78
CA GLY A 129 -0.66 2.47 -1.19
C GLY A 129 -1.99 2.64 -1.93
N THR A 130 -2.35 3.86 -2.31
CA THR A 130 -3.60 4.14 -3.06
C THR A 130 -3.59 3.51 -4.46
N VAL A 131 -2.47 3.61 -5.18
CA VAL A 131 -2.28 2.96 -6.48
C VAL A 131 -2.30 1.44 -6.33
N GLY A 132 -1.62 0.91 -5.31
CA GLY A 132 -1.62 -0.52 -4.99
C GLY A 132 -3.02 -1.05 -4.70
N TYR A 133 -3.81 -0.33 -3.87
CA TYR A 133 -5.20 -0.64 -3.62
C TYR A 133 -6.01 -0.64 -4.91
N ALA A 134 -5.95 0.43 -5.71
CA ALA A 134 -6.77 0.56 -6.91
C ALA A 134 -6.48 -0.57 -7.92
N ALA A 135 -5.20 -0.84 -8.19
CA ALA A 135 -4.79 -1.91 -9.10
C ALA A 135 -5.34 -3.27 -8.67
N TRP A 136 -5.17 -3.63 -7.39
CA TRP A 136 -5.64 -4.91 -6.87
C TRP A 136 -7.17 -5.00 -6.76
N ALA A 137 -7.83 -3.94 -6.29
CA ALA A 137 -9.28 -3.91 -6.16
C ALA A 137 -9.98 -4.04 -7.52
N MET A 138 -9.43 -3.46 -8.60
CA MET A 138 -9.93 -3.63 -9.96
C MET A 138 -9.69 -5.03 -10.55
N ALA A 139 -8.71 -5.78 -10.03
CA ALA A 139 -8.42 -7.14 -10.47
C ALA A 139 -9.31 -8.21 -9.81
N LEU A 140 -10.15 -7.82 -8.84
CA LEU A 140 -11.07 -8.74 -8.18
C LEU A 140 -12.29 -9.06 -9.06
N PRO A 141 -12.85 -10.29 -8.96
CA PRO A 141 -13.96 -10.74 -9.80
C PRO A 141 -15.25 -9.92 -9.62
N ASP A 142 -15.46 -9.29 -8.47
CA ASP A 142 -16.66 -8.49 -8.16
C ASP A 142 -16.37 -6.98 -8.08
N ASN A 143 -15.41 -6.50 -8.86
CA ASN A 143 -15.07 -5.08 -8.89
C ASN A 143 -16.19 -4.24 -9.55
N PRO A 144 -16.37 -2.96 -9.18
CA PRO A 144 -17.46 -2.13 -9.67
C PRO A 144 -17.40 -1.79 -11.16
N PHE A 145 -16.30 -2.10 -11.85
CA PHE A 145 -16.06 -1.75 -13.24
C PHE A 145 -16.24 -2.92 -14.21
N ILE A 146 -16.65 -4.10 -13.73
CA ILE A 146 -16.75 -5.30 -14.56
C ILE A 146 -17.68 -5.15 -15.78
N ASP A 147 -18.72 -4.33 -15.67
CA ASP A 147 -19.68 -4.05 -16.74
C ASP A 147 -19.26 -2.88 -17.64
N ALA A 148 -18.13 -2.21 -17.36
CA ALA A 148 -17.68 -1.08 -18.15
C ALA A 148 -17.13 -1.57 -19.51
N ALA A 149 -17.51 -0.93 -20.61
CA ALA A 149 -17.13 -1.35 -21.97
C ALA A 149 -15.61 -1.37 -22.22
N TRP A 150 -14.82 -0.63 -21.44
CA TRP A 150 -13.37 -0.58 -21.52
C TRP A 150 -12.68 -1.64 -20.64
N TYR A 151 -13.41 -2.30 -19.74
CA TYR A 151 -12.85 -3.23 -18.77
C TYR A 151 -12.73 -4.64 -19.35
N SER A 152 -11.63 -5.32 -19.00
CA SER A 152 -11.49 -6.76 -19.16
C SER A 152 -10.60 -7.30 -18.04
N SER A 153 -10.81 -8.57 -17.67
CA SER A 153 -9.98 -9.25 -16.65
C SER A 153 -8.50 -9.28 -17.06
N GLY A 154 -8.21 -9.43 -18.36
CA GLY A 154 -6.86 -9.34 -18.92
C GLY A 154 -6.24 -7.96 -18.70
N LEU A 155 -6.99 -6.88 -18.97
CA LEU A 155 -6.52 -5.51 -18.72
C LEU A 155 -6.25 -5.28 -17.23
N ALA A 156 -7.11 -5.78 -16.34
CA ALA A 156 -6.90 -5.66 -14.89
C ALA A 156 -5.61 -6.37 -14.43
N GLY A 157 -5.33 -7.56 -14.97
CA GLY A 157 -4.06 -8.26 -14.74
C GLY A 157 -2.84 -7.45 -15.21
N VAL A 158 -2.91 -6.85 -16.40
CA VAL A 158 -1.86 -5.97 -16.92
C VAL A 158 -1.66 -4.75 -16.01
N ILE A 159 -2.74 -4.10 -15.57
CA ILE A 159 -2.67 -2.96 -14.64
C ILE A 159 -1.94 -3.36 -13.36
N VAL A 160 -2.27 -4.50 -12.75
CA VAL A 160 -1.58 -5.00 -11.56
C VAL A 160 -0.08 -5.17 -11.81
N LEU A 161 0.31 -5.79 -12.93
CA LEU A 161 1.72 -6.02 -13.26
C LEU A 161 2.48 -4.70 -13.51
N VAL A 162 1.88 -3.77 -14.26
CA VAL A 162 2.48 -2.47 -14.58
C VAL A 162 2.60 -1.62 -13.32
N SER A 163 1.53 -1.47 -12.53
CA SER A 163 1.55 -0.70 -11.28
C SER A 163 2.57 -1.29 -10.30
N SER A 164 2.61 -2.61 -10.17
CA SER A 164 3.61 -3.30 -9.35
C SER A 164 5.04 -2.98 -9.78
N THR A 165 5.34 -3.17 -11.07
CA THR A 165 6.67 -2.92 -11.63
C THR A 165 7.07 -1.46 -11.46
N PHE A 166 6.16 -0.53 -11.77
CA PHE A 166 6.39 0.91 -11.66
C PHE A 166 6.69 1.33 -10.21
N LEU A 167 5.87 0.87 -9.25
CA LEU A 167 6.11 1.14 -7.83
C LEU A 167 7.45 0.56 -7.36
N GLY A 168 7.80 -0.65 -7.82
CA GLY A 168 9.07 -1.28 -7.49
C GLY A 168 10.30 -0.52 -8.02
N LEU A 169 10.22 -0.01 -9.26
CA LEU A 169 11.31 0.74 -9.88
C LEU A 169 11.48 2.14 -9.30
N ILE A 170 10.39 2.77 -8.87
CA ILE A 170 10.41 4.15 -8.37
C ILE A 170 10.65 4.23 -6.87
N ALA A 171 10.32 3.19 -6.12
CA ALA A 171 10.54 3.14 -4.68
C ALA A 171 11.96 3.58 -4.25
N PRO A 172 13.06 3.14 -4.90
CA PRO A 172 14.42 3.59 -4.55
C PRO A 172 14.66 5.10 -4.69
N LEU A 173 13.93 5.80 -5.57
CA LEU A 173 14.07 7.26 -5.72
C LEU A 173 13.53 8.02 -4.51
N PHE A 174 12.56 7.44 -3.81
CA PHE A 174 11.93 8.02 -2.63
C PHE A 174 12.47 7.42 -1.32
N GLN A 175 13.00 6.20 -1.37
CA GLN A 175 13.81 5.59 -0.31
C GLN A 175 15.24 6.14 -0.43
N GLN A 176 15.45 7.41 -0.09
CA GLN A 176 16.80 7.99 -0.12
C GLN A 176 17.77 7.10 0.67
N PRO A 177 18.96 6.79 0.12
CA PRO A 177 19.99 6.12 0.87
C PRO A 177 20.37 7.02 2.02
N LEU A 178 20.31 6.47 3.22
CA LEU A 178 20.68 7.22 4.40
C LEU A 178 22.20 7.42 4.34
N THR A 179 22.61 8.66 4.06
CA THR A 179 24.02 9.05 4.09
C THR A 179 24.62 8.70 5.45
N PRO A 180 25.84 8.13 5.49
CA PRO A 180 26.50 7.69 6.71
C PRO A 180 26.83 8.83 7.69
#